data_AF-A0A3B8VTF8-F1
#
_entry.id   AF-A0A3B8VTF8-F1
#
_cell.length_a   1.000
_cell.length_b   1.000
_cell.length_c   1.000
_cell.angle_alpha   90.00
_cell.angle_beta   90.00
_cell.angle_gamma   90.00
#
_symmetry.space_group_name_H-M   'P 1'
#
loop_
_entity.id
_entity.type
_entity.pdbx_description
1 polymer ?
#
loop_
_entity_poly.entity_id
_entity_poly.type
_entity_poly.pdbx_seq_one_letter_code
_entity_poly.pdbx_strand_id
1 'polypeptide(L)' 'MGSGFEEGTYTRAELVINVDMLKAAPKKPSQWFRPQLTSQNYNPLDSDGKEASSQDVHRHEKPSQSDQEKTWGQR' A
#
# COMPACT_ATOMS: atom_id res chain seq x y z
N MET A 1 -3.40 5.58 3.00
CA MET A 1 -3.80 4.41 3.82
C MET A 1 -2.68 3.40 4.06
N GLY A 2 -1.43 3.83 4.30
CA GLY A 2 -0.30 2.90 4.51
C GLY A 2 1.03 3.55 4.91
N SER A 3 1.02 4.83 5.30
CA SER A 3 2.24 5.56 5.67
C SER A 3 2.22 6.12 7.11
N GLY A 4 1.19 5.85 7.92
CA GLY A 4 1.04 6.48 9.25
C GLY A 4 0.91 8.01 9.23
N PHE A 5 1.05 8.64 8.06
CA PHE A 5 0.93 10.09 7.87
C PHE A 5 -0.51 10.60 8.11
N GLU A 6 -1.48 9.70 8.01
CA GLU A 6 -2.89 9.96 8.31
C GLU A 6 -3.20 9.81 9.82
N GLU A 7 -2.23 9.41 10.65
CA GLU A 7 -2.40 9.23 12.10
C GLU A 7 -2.21 10.58 12.81
N GLY A 8 -3.32 11.22 13.19
CA GLY A 8 -3.31 12.51 13.89
C GLY A 8 -2.70 12.35 15.29
N THR A 9 -1.46 12.80 15.47
CA THR A 9 -0.81 12.85 16.78
C THR A 9 -1.27 14.08 17.55
N TYR A 10 -1.35 13.96 18.88
CA TYR A 10 -1.82 15.04 19.76
C TYR A 10 -0.87 16.23 19.78
N THR A 11 0.39 16.05 19.39
CA THR A 11 1.40 17.11 19.39
C THR A 11 1.96 17.37 18.00
N ARG A 12 2.11 18.66 17.66
CA ARG A 12 2.62 19.09 16.34
C ARG A 12 4.05 18.60 16.05
N ALA A 13 4.85 18.37 17.09
CA ALA A 13 6.22 17.89 16.94
C ALA A 13 6.27 16.43 16.45
N GLU A 14 5.31 15.61 16.85
CA GLU A 14 5.20 14.20 16.45
C GLU A 14 4.67 14.02 15.02
N LEU A 15 4.14 15.08 14.40
CA LEU A 15 3.82 15.08 12.97
C LEU A 15 5.08 15.13 12.08
N VAL A 16 6.24 15.47 12.64
CA VAL A 16 7.50 15.51 11.91
C VAL A 16 8.05 14.09 11.81
N ILE A 17 7.74 13.43 10.69
CA ILE A 17 8.23 12.08 10.40
C ILE A 17 9.64 12.17 9.82
N ASN A 18 10.61 11.55 10.50
CA ASN A 18 12.00 11.48 10.03
C ASN A 18 12.22 10.37 8.99
N VAL A 19 13.25 10.53 8.16
CA VAL A 19 13.58 9.56 7.10
C VAL A 19 13.83 8.14 7.63
N ASP A 20 14.42 8.01 8.82
CA ASP A 20 14.71 6.70 9.40
C ASP A 20 13.44 5.98 9.85
N MET A 21 12.43 6.73 10.32
CA MET A 21 11.10 6.19 10.61
C MET A 21 10.44 5.71 9.32
N LEU A 22 10.53 6.48 8.23
CA LEU A 22 10.00 6.07 6.94
C LEU A 22 10.68 4.81 6.38
N LYS A 23 11.98 4.64 6.61
CA LYS A 23 12.71 3.43 6.21
C LYS A 23 12.27 2.21 7.02
N ALA A 24 12.13 2.36 8.34
CA ALA A 24 11.75 1.27 9.25
C ALA A 24 10.25 0.91 9.20
N ALA A 25 9.39 1.81 8.72
CA ALA A 25 7.95 1.57 8.70
C ALA A 25 7.56 0.36 7.82
N PRO A 26 6.61 -0.48 8.27
CA PRO A 26 6.06 -1.60 7.50
C PRO A 26 5.59 -1.19 6.11
N LYS A 27 5.94 -1.97 5.08
CA LYS A 27 5.57 -1.66 3.69
C LYS A 27 4.25 -2.31 3.32
N LYS A 28 3.18 -1.50 3.37
CA LYS A 28 1.82 -1.91 2.99
C LYS A 28 1.27 -1.15 1.76
N PRO A 29 1.80 -1.41 0.55
CA PRO A 29 1.39 -0.68 -0.66
C PRO A 29 -0.05 -1.03 -1.06
N SER A 30 -0.76 -0.07 -1.65
CA SER A 30 -2.10 -0.30 -2.20
C SER A 30 -2.09 -1.31 -3.35
N GLN A 31 -3.14 -2.12 -3.44
CA GLN A 31 -3.38 -3.00 -4.60
C GLN A 31 -3.80 -2.25 -5.86
N TRP A 32 -4.13 -0.96 -5.75
CA TRP A 32 -4.65 -0.20 -6.88
C TRP A 32 -3.67 -0.22 -8.05
N PHE A 33 -4.15 -0.70 -9.21
CA PHE A 33 -3.36 -0.89 -10.43
C PHE A 33 -2.19 -1.87 -10.26
N ARG A 34 -2.29 -2.80 -9.31
CA ARG A 34 -1.31 -3.85 -9.05
C ARG A 34 -1.99 -5.22 -9.03
N PRO A 35 -2.37 -5.76 -10.21
CA PRO A 35 -3.07 -7.04 -10.32
C PRO A 35 -2.27 -8.19 -9.69
N GLN A 36 -0.94 -8.16 -9.73
CA GLN A 36 -0.07 -9.15 -9.10
C GLN A 36 -0.30 -9.28 -7.59
N LEU A 37 -0.60 -8.17 -6.89
CA LEU A 37 -0.89 -8.20 -5.44
C LEU A 37 -2.28 -8.76 -5.17
N THR A 38 -3.25 -8.42 -6.02
CA THR A 38 -4.62 -8.96 -5.93
C THR A 38 -4.62 -10.48 -6.14
N SER A 39 -3.87 -10.98 -7.14
CA SER A 39 -3.73 -12.42 -7.42
C SER A 39 -3.09 -13.20 -6.27
N GLN A 40 -2.25 -12.55 -5.46
CA GLN A 40 -1.61 -13.16 -4.28
C GLN A 40 -2.49 -13.08 -3.00
N ASN A 41 -3.74 -12.63 -3.12
CA ASN A 41 -4.64 -12.39 -1.98
C ASN A 41 -4.00 -11.51 -0.89
N TYR A 42 -3.14 -10.57 -1.32
CA TYR A 42 -2.57 -9.55 -0.45
C TYR A 42 -3.70 -8.72 0.17
N ASN A 43 -3.54 -8.11 1.34
CA ASN A 43 -4.51 -7.12 1.85
C ASN A 43 -3.75 -6.01 2.60
N PRO A 44 -3.73 -4.76 2.09
CA PRO A 44 -3.01 -3.67 2.74
C PRO A 44 -3.64 -3.21 4.07
N LEU A 45 -4.92 -3.52 4.30
CA LEU A 45 -5.66 -3.11 5.49
C LEU A 45 -5.56 -4.11 6.64
N ASP A 46 -5.03 -5.29 6.37
CA ASP A 46 -4.90 -6.33 7.39
C ASP A 46 -3.82 -5.90 8.42
N SER A 47 -4.20 -5.85 9.69
CA SER A 47 -3.33 -5.45 10.80
C SER A 47 -2.13 -6.38 10.90
N ASP A 48 -2.37 -7.68 10.71
CA ASP A 48 -1.41 -8.77 10.72
C ASP A 48 -0.95 -9.17 9.31
N GLY A 49 -1.31 -8.36 8.31
CA GLY A 49 -1.03 -8.60 6.90
C GLY A 49 0.47 -8.67 6.60
N LYS A 50 0.83 -9.59 5.69
CA LYS A 50 2.21 -9.74 5.18
C LYS A 50 2.75 -8.40 4.65
N GLU A 51 3.96 -8.05 5.04
CA GLU A 51 4.68 -6.95 4.37
C GLU A 51 4.99 -7.35 2.92
N ALA A 52 4.80 -6.41 2.00
CA ALA A 52 5.12 -6.66 0.60
C ALA A 52 6.61 -6.40 0.36
N SER A 53 7.32 -7.36 -0.24
CA SER A 53 8.71 -7.16 -0.62
C SER A 53 8.81 -6.25 -1.84
N SER A 54 9.98 -5.64 -2.07
CA SER A 54 10.21 -4.85 -3.30
C SER A 54 9.96 -5.67 -4.57
N GLN A 55 10.19 -6.99 -4.52
CA GLN A 55 10.02 -7.90 -5.65
C GLN A 55 8.54 -8.05 -6.02
N ASP A 56 7.67 -8.15 -5.02
CA ASP A 56 6.22 -8.34 -5.21
C ASP A 56 5.53 -7.09 -5.77
N VAL A 57 6.08 -5.92 -5.48
CA VAL A 57 5.47 -4.62 -5.81
C VAL A 57 5.92 -4.04 -7.15
N HIS A 58 6.89 -4.68 -7.82
CA HIS A 58 7.37 -4.24 -9.12
C HIS A 58 6.24 -4.25 -10.16
N ARG A 59 6.12 -3.15 -10.92
CA ARG A 59 5.10 -2.97 -11.97
C ARG A 59 5.52 -3.63 -13.28
N HIS A 60 5.72 -4.94 -13.24
CA HIS A 60 5.98 -5.72 -14.45
C HIS A 60 4.68 -6.07 -15.19
N GLU A 61 3.56 -6.12 -14.47
CA GLU A 61 2.22 -6.29 -15.04
C GLU A 61 1.53 -4.93 -15.24
N LYS A 62 0.92 -4.75 -16.41
CA LYS A 62 0.08 -3.59 -16.73
C LYS A 62 -1.33 -4.11 -17.08
N PRO A 63 -2.32 -3.97 -16.18
CA PRO A 63 -3.69 -4.40 -16.47
C PRO A 63 -4.31 -3.54 -17.57
N SER A 64 -5.20 -4.12 -18.37
CA SER A 64 -5.96 -3.36 -19.37
C SER A 64 -6.97 -2.43 -18.70
N GLN A 65 -7.51 -1.46 -19.44
CA GLN A 65 -8.54 -0.56 -18.92
C GLN A 65 -9.78 -1.32 -18.43
N SER A 66 -10.23 -2.32 -19.19
CA SER A 66 -11.37 -3.17 -18.80
C SER A 66 -11.11 -3.97 -17.53
N ASP A 67 -9.88 -4.48 -17.34
CA ASP A 67 -9.52 -5.19 -16.11
C ASP A 67 -9.53 -4.24 -14.91
N GLN A 68 -9.03 -3.02 -15.11
CA GLN A 68 -9.00 -2.00 -14.07
C GLN A 68 -10.41 -1.57 -13.66
N GLU A 69 -11.29 -1.34 -14.63
CA GLU A 69 -12.69 -0.99 -14.39
C GLU A 69 -13.45 -2.11 -13.68
N LYS A 70 -13.23 -3.38 -14.10
CA LYS A 70 -13.83 -4.55 -13.45
C LYS A 70 -13.38 -4.70 -11.99
N THR A 71 -12.10 -4.53 -11.71
CA THR A 71 -11.54 -4.79 -10.37
C THR A 71 -11.68 -3.60 -9.42
N TRP A 72 -11.49 -2.37 -9.90
CA TRP A 72 -11.46 -1.16 -9.04
C TRP A 72 -12.49 -0.10 -9.43
N GLY A 73 -13.07 -0.16 -10.62
CA GLY A 73 -14.01 0.85 -11.13
C GLY A 73 -15.46 0.69 -10.66
N GLN A 74 -15.87 -0.49 -10.19
CA GLN A 74 -17.26 -0.76 -9.77
C GLN A 74 -17.52 -0.54 -8.27
N ARG A 75 -17.04 0.57 -7.71
CA ARG A 75 -17.22 0.89 -6.28
C ARG A 75 -18.46 1.73 -6.00
#